data_AF-A0A6G3Y1X9-F1
#
_entry.id   AF-A0A6G3Y1X9-F1
#
_cell.length_a   1.000
_cell.length_b   1.000
_cell.length_c   1.000
_cell.angle_alpha   90.00
_cell.angle_beta   90.00
_cell.angle_gamma   90.00
#
_symmetry.space_group_name_H-M   'P 1'
#
loop_
_entity.id
_entity.type
_entity.pdbx_description
1 polymer ?
#
loop_
_entity_poly.entity_id
_entity_poly.type
_entity_poly.pdbx_seq_one_letter_code
_entity_poly.pdbx_strand_id
1 'polypeptide(L)'
;QAHRRYGSWCRGLAGIGTLLIETGRHEGDLPTTDLGVRCAWACRDLAPRMSPVSQCCGLSGVGELLIDAAAVTGDERLHRA
;
A
#
# COMPACT_ATOMS: atom_id res chain seq x y z
N GLN A 1 -14.02 13.92 6.93
CA GLN A 1 -14.24 12.59 7.56
C GLN A 1 -13.99 11.41 6.61
N ALA A 2 -14.34 11.49 5.31
CA ALA A 2 -14.22 10.37 4.37
C ALA A 2 -12.78 9.86 4.14
N HIS A 3 -11.76 10.74 4.18
CA HIS A 3 -10.34 10.42 4.00
C HIS A 3 -9.77 9.40 5.03
N ARG A 4 -10.46 9.19 6.17
CA ARG A 4 -9.99 8.24 7.20
C ARG A 4 -10.15 6.75 6.82
N ARG A 5 -10.96 6.42 5.80
CA ARG A 5 -11.29 5.01 5.50
C ARG A 5 -10.55 4.44 4.31
N TYR A 6 -10.21 5.27 3.32
CA TYR A 6 -9.63 4.80 2.06
C TYR A 6 -8.23 4.21 2.22
N GLY A 7 -7.42 4.67 3.18
CA GLY A 7 -6.05 4.18 3.40
C GLY A 7 -5.92 3.00 4.39
N SER A 8 -7.01 2.52 5.00
CA SER A 8 -6.92 1.47 6.02
C SER A 8 -6.52 0.11 5.43
N TRP A 9 -5.87 -0.74 6.23
CA TRP A 9 -5.54 -2.11 5.83
C TRP A 9 -6.78 -3.00 5.82
N CYS A 10 -7.58 -2.99 6.89
CA CYS A 10 -8.70 -3.92 7.03
C CYS A 10 -9.85 -3.75 6.02
N ARG A 11 -9.98 -2.57 5.38
CA ARG A 11 -11.10 -2.25 4.47
C ARG A 11 -10.77 -1.18 3.43
N GLY A 12 -9.49 -0.96 3.12
CA GLY A 12 -9.05 0.12 2.25
C GLY A 12 -7.91 -0.28 1.34
N LEU A 13 -7.36 0.74 0.66
CA LEU A 13 -6.32 0.64 -0.36
C LEU A 13 -5.04 -0.03 0.15
N ALA A 14 -4.72 0.08 1.44
CA ALA A 14 -3.55 -0.61 1.98
C ALA A 14 -3.71 -2.13 1.90
N GLY A 15 -4.86 -2.68 2.33
CA GLY A 15 -5.12 -4.12 2.25
C GLY A 15 -5.33 -4.62 0.83
N ILE A 16 -6.04 -3.84 -0.01
CA ILE A 16 -6.23 -4.16 -1.43
C ILE A 16 -4.87 -4.18 -2.15
N GLY A 17 -4.01 -3.18 -1.89
CA GLY A 17 -2.67 -3.10 -2.45
C GLY A 17 -1.81 -4.29 -2.04
N THR A 18 -1.84 -4.70 -0.77
CA THR A 18 -1.08 -5.86 -0.30
C THR A 18 -1.50 -7.14 -1.02
N LEU A 19 -2.81 -7.36 -1.19
CA LEU A 19 -3.33 -8.49 -1.95
C LEU A 19 -2.81 -8.46 -3.40
N LEU A 20 -2.89 -7.31 -4.08
CA LEU A 20 -2.44 -7.17 -5.47
C LEU A 20 -0.93 -7.39 -5.61
N ILE A 21 -0.11 -6.85 -4.70
CA ILE A 21 1.33 -7.09 -4.70
C ILE A 21 1.63 -8.58 -4.53
N GLU A 22 1.00 -9.24 -3.57
CA GLU A 22 1.25 -10.65 -3.30
C GLU A 22 0.76 -11.56 -4.42
N THR A 23 -0.44 -11.31 -4.97
CA THR A 23 -0.96 -12.07 -6.12
C THR A 23 -0.10 -11.86 -7.36
N GLY A 24 0.26 -10.60 -7.70
CA GLY A 24 1.11 -10.32 -8.85
C GLY A 24 2.49 -10.97 -8.73
N ARG A 25 3.07 -10.99 -7.52
CA ARG A 25 4.33 -11.69 -7.23
C ARG A 25 4.19 -13.20 -7.38
N HIS A 26 3.12 -13.80 -6.86
CA HIS A 26 2.90 -15.24 -6.92
C HIS A 26 2.68 -15.74 -8.35
N GLU A 27 1.88 -15.01 -9.13
CA GLU A 27 1.51 -15.38 -10.51
C GLU A 27 2.53 -14.89 -11.56
N GLY A 28 3.46 -14.01 -11.17
CA GLY A 28 4.35 -13.32 -12.11
C GLY A 28 3.63 -12.31 -13.02
N ASP A 29 2.46 -11.82 -12.61
CA ASP A 29 1.61 -10.93 -13.39
C ASP A 29 1.93 -9.45 -13.14
N LEU A 30 2.76 -8.88 -14.01
CA LEU A 30 3.21 -7.49 -13.93
C LEU A 30 2.06 -6.46 -13.90
N PRO A 31 0.99 -6.58 -14.70
CA PRO A 31 -0.18 -5.72 -14.58
C PRO A 31 -0.81 -5.71 -13.18
N THR A 32 -0.98 -6.86 -12.53
CA THR A 32 -1.51 -6.94 -11.16
C THR A 32 -0.55 -6.30 -10.16
N THR A 33 0.76 -6.53 -10.29
CA THR A 33 1.77 -5.85 -9.48
C THR A 33 1.70 -4.33 -9.65
N ASP A 34 1.54 -3.81 -10.88
CA ASP A 34 1.40 -2.36 -11.13
C ASP A 34 0.18 -1.76 -10.43
N LEU A 35 -0.95 -2.48 -10.40
CA LEU A 35 -2.12 -2.04 -9.64
C LEU A 35 -1.84 -1.96 -8.13
N GLY A 36 -1.08 -2.91 -7.58
CA GLY A 36 -0.62 -2.88 -6.19
C GLY A 36 0.28 -1.68 -5.89
N VAL A 37 1.24 -1.38 -6.79
CA VAL A 37 2.14 -0.22 -6.68
C VAL A 37 1.35 1.09 -6.73
N ARG A 38 0.33 1.21 -7.59
CA ARG A 38 -0.56 2.38 -7.61
C ARG A 38 -1.32 2.56 -6.30
N CYS A 39 -1.76 1.48 -5.66
CA CYS A 39 -2.36 1.55 -4.32
C CYS A 39 -1.36 2.07 -3.29
N ALA A 40 -0.11 1.62 -3.35
CA ALA A 40 0.95 2.06 -2.43
C ALA A 40 1.20 3.58 -2.54
N TRP A 41 1.34 4.11 -3.76
CA TRP A 41 1.49 5.56 -3.99
C TRP A 41 0.27 6.37 -3.57
N ALA A 42 -0.94 5.87 -3.85
CA ALA A 42 -2.17 6.52 -3.39
C ALA A 42 -2.26 6.56 -1.85
N CYS A 43 -1.88 5.49 -1.16
CA CYS A 43 -1.80 5.45 0.29
C CYS A 43 -0.75 6.43 0.84
N ARG A 44 0.41 6.53 0.21
CA ARG A 44 1.42 7.54 0.53
C ARG A 44 0.88 8.97 0.40
N ASP A 45 0.14 9.27 -0.66
CA ASP A 45 -0.44 10.61 -0.84
C ASP A 45 -1.54 10.94 0.20
N LEU A 46 -2.20 9.90 0.74
CA LEU A 46 -3.16 10.02 1.83
C LEU A 46 -2.51 10.13 3.21
N ALA A 47 -1.32 9.55 3.41
CA ALA A 47 -0.64 9.41 4.70
C ALA A 47 -0.55 10.72 5.52
N PRO A 48 -0.21 11.90 4.94
CA PRO A 48 -0.15 13.15 5.71
C PRO A 48 -1.49 13.59 6.36
N ARG A 49 -2.61 13.01 5.90
CA ARG A 49 -3.96 13.31 6.38
C ARG A 49 -4.52 12.20 7.28
N MET A 50 -3.76 11.14 7.51
CA MET A 50 -4.12 10.05 8.42
C MET A 50 -3.69 10.39 9.84
N SER A 51 -4.56 10.08 10.80
CA SER A 51 -4.32 10.36 12.23
C SER A 51 -3.84 9.13 13.01
N PRO A 52 -4.37 7.90 12.77
CA PRO A 52 -3.85 6.72 13.46
C PRO A 52 -2.47 6.32 12.94
N VAL A 53 -1.60 5.88 13.85
CA VAL A 53 -0.28 5.31 13.51
C VAL A 53 -0.24 3.78 13.64
N SER A 54 -1.35 3.13 13.97
CA SER A 54 -1.43 1.67 14.10
C SER A 54 -1.48 0.95 12.75
N GLN A 55 -1.31 -0.36 12.74
CA GLN A 55 -1.31 -1.16 11.51
C GLN A 55 -2.69 -1.19 10.82
N CYS A 56 -3.74 -1.62 11.53
CA CYS A 56 -5.03 -1.94 10.92
C CYS A 56 -5.70 -0.75 10.19
N CYS A 57 -5.57 0.46 10.74
CA CYS A 57 -6.25 1.67 10.25
C CYS A 57 -5.34 2.90 10.16
N GLY A 58 -4.02 2.72 10.24
CA GLY A 58 -3.06 3.82 10.39
C GLY A 58 -1.82 3.68 9.53
N LEU A 59 -0.86 4.57 9.78
CA LEU A 59 0.34 4.73 8.97
C LEU A 59 1.22 3.47 8.88
N SER A 60 1.26 2.63 9.92
CA SER A 60 2.04 1.39 9.86
C SER A 60 1.56 0.44 8.75
N GLY A 61 0.24 0.32 8.53
CA GLY A 61 -0.28 -0.53 7.45
C GLY A 61 0.00 0.04 6.05
N VAL A 62 0.08 1.37 5.92
CA VAL A 62 0.53 2.03 4.68
C VAL A 62 2.01 1.77 4.43
N GLY A 63 2.84 1.85 5.47
CA GLY A 63 4.27 1.58 5.40
C GLY A 63 4.58 0.14 5.01
N GLU A 64 3.86 -0.83 5.56
CA GLU A 64 4.00 -2.26 5.18
C GLU A 64 3.73 -2.46 3.69
N LEU A 65 2.64 -1.90 3.15
CA LEU A 65 2.38 -1.96 1.71
C LEU A 65 3.51 -1.35 0.87
N LEU A 66 4.07 -0.21 1.29
CA LEU A 66 5.18 0.43 0.56
C LEU A 66 6.43 -0.48 0.55
N ILE A 67 6.75 -1.12 1.67
CA ILE A 67 7.89 -2.05 1.79
C ILE A 67 7.65 -3.30 0.94
N ASP A 68 6.46 -3.89 0.99
CA ASP A 68 6.10 -5.05 0.17
C ASP A 68 6.23 -4.73 -1.32
N ALA A 69 5.70 -3.60 -1.75
CA ALA A 69 5.81 -3.14 -3.13
C ALA A 69 7.27 -2.88 -3.54
N ALA A 70 8.09 -2.30 -2.65
CA ALA A 70 9.52 -2.10 -2.89
C ALA A 70 10.27 -3.43 -3.05
N ALA A 71 9.97 -4.41 -2.20
CA ALA A 71 10.60 -5.73 -2.24
C ALA A 71 10.27 -6.49 -3.53
N VAL A 72 9.04 -6.37 -4.03
CA VAL A 72 8.62 -7.04 -5.28
C VAL A 72 9.15 -6.35 -6.53
N THR A 73 9.17 -5.02 -6.55
CA THR A 73 9.53 -4.25 -7.74
C THR A 73 11.00 -3.87 -7.83
N GLY A 74 11.72 -3.83 -6.70
CA GLY A 74 13.04 -3.23 -6.60
C GLY A 74 13.06 -1.70 -6.68
N ASP A 75 11.89 -1.03 -6.65
CA ASP A 75 11.84 0.43 -6.70
C ASP A 75 12.17 1.07 -5.34
N GLU A 76 13.41 1.51 -5.20
CA GLU A 76 13.94 2.23 -4.04
C GLU A 76 13.19 3.53 -3.68
N ARG A 77 12.36 4.07 -4.58
CA ARG A 77 11.50 5.22 -4.25
C ARG A 77 10.45 4.84 -3.21
N LEU A 78 9.96 3.61 -3.23
CA LEU A 78 8.95 3.10 -2.30
C LEU A 78 9.52 2.96 -0.87
N HIS A 79 10.80 2.60 -0.71
CA HIS A 79 11.47 2.57 0.59
C HIS A 79 11.60 3.95 1.25
N ARG A 80 11.63 5.02 0.45
CA ARG A 80 11.84 6.40 0.92
C ARG A 80 10.58 7.26 0.87
N ALA A 81 9.44 6.64 0.56
CA ALA A 81 8.19 7.30 0.21
C ALA A 81 7.48 7.99 1.38
#